data_AF-A0A2E8ID67-F1
#
_entry.id   AF-A0A2E8ID67-F1
#
_cell.length_a   1.000
_cell.length_b   1.000
_cell.length_c   1.000
_cell.angle_alpha   90.00
_cell.angle_beta   90.00
_cell.angle_gamma   90.00
#
_symmetry.space_group_name_H-M   'P 1'
#
loop_
_entity.id
_entity.type
_entity.pdbx_description
1 polymer ?
#
loop_
_entity_poly.entity_id
_entity_poly.type
_entity_poly.pdbx_seq_one_letter_code
_entity_poly.pdbx_strand_id
1 'polypeptide(L)'
;MNLSSAKYRITYEAFSKFSSSLGKAETLEDLGKTINRHLKYLFNFKAFRIMLVHDGELNGYTFTKGKYTQHSLAKDLAPHELKLLANQIPFVEDLKTADLPEYLAHLYLNQGKLWGWFSNYGKYQVCASIISDDDEVFNHSDAEILHLLIDSVGSKYRQIYLSQKLIENNNDLERLVAEIELKNKEIEGINSNQQNLIELRTRELHSKNKKLFELSHLNAHDLREPLSRVLGLLEITSDLPDTDIREAILPQIKESAEQLDEVIKRVVRQSEAEINSNIDLKA
;
A
#
# COMPACT_ATOMS: atom_id res chain seq x y z
N MET A 1 17.09 28.22 -57.90
CA MET A 1 17.02 27.49 -56.61
C MET A 1 15.56 27.48 -56.18
N ASN A 2 14.99 26.30 -55.95
CA ASN A 2 13.55 26.14 -55.74
C ASN A 2 13.19 26.60 -54.30
N LEU A 3 12.42 27.68 -54.15
CA LEU A 3 12.09 28.30 -52.86
C LEU A 3 11.42 27.30 -51.89
N SER A 4 10.71 26.31 -52.45
CA SER A 4 10.06 25.22 -51.72
C SER A 4 11.05 24.28 -51.04
N SER A 5 12.20 23.97 -51.65
CA SER A 5 13.19 23.05 -51.06
C SER A 5 14.01 23.72 -49.96
N ALA A 6 14.23 25.03 -50.06
CA ALA A 6 14.86 25.83 -49.01
C ALA A 6 13.95 25.94 -47.78
N LYS A 7 12.65 26.21 -47.96
CA LYS A 7 11.66 26.23 -46.88
C LYS A 7 11.60 24.89 -46.14
N TYR A 8 11.49 23.78 -46.89
CA TYR A 8 11.45 22.44 -46.31
C TYR A 8 12.71 22.13 -45.47
N ARG A 9 13.91 22.44 -45.99
CA ARG A 9 15.17 22.26 -45.26
C ARG A 9 15.20 23.04 -43.94
N ILE A 10 14.73 24.29 -43.92
CA ILE A 10 14.68 25.12 -42.72
C ILE A 10 13.72 24.51 -41.69
N THR A 11 12.54 24.05 -42.12
CA THR A 11 11.56 23.42 -41.25
C THR A 11 12.09 22.12 -40.62
N TYR A 12 12.83 21.29 -41.38
CA TYR A 12 13.48 20.10 -40.83
C TYR A 12 14.58 20.43 -39.84
N GLU A 13 15.35 21.50 -40.06
CA GLU A 13 16.35 21.95 -39.09
C GLU A 13 15.67 22.46 -37.79
N ALA A 14 14.57 23.19 -37.92
CA ALA A 14 13.76 23.63 -36.80
C ALA A 14 13.17 22.44 -36.03
N PHE A 15 12.69 21.41 -36.74
CA PHE A 15 12.20 20.17 -36.16
C PHE A 15 13.32 19.40 -35.42
N SER A 16 14.52 19.31 -35.99
CA SER A 16 15.66 18.68 -35.32
C SER A 16 16.01 19.37 -34.00
N LYS A 17 16.03 20.72 -33.98
CA LYS A 17 16.22 21.52 -32.76
C LYS A 17 15.09 21.31 -31.75
N PHE A 18 13.85 21.20 -32.22
CA PHE A 18 12.69 20.87 -31.41
C PHE A 18 12.85 19.49 -30.77
N SER A 19 13.13 18.44 -31.55
CA SER A 19 13.31 17.07 -31.07
C SER A 19 14.44 16.96 -30.04
N SER A 20 15.55 17.66 -30.24
CA SER A 20 16.65 17.71 -29.27
C SER A 20 16.24 18.36 -27.95
N SER A 21 15.49 19.47 -28.01
CA SER A 21 14.97 20.15 -26.83
C SER A 21 13.91 19.30 -26.11
N LEU A 22 13.04 18.65 -26.88
CA LEU A 22 11.99 17.76 -26.39
C LEU A 22 12.58 16.58 -25.63
N GLY A 23 13.68 16.01 -26.11
CA GLY A 23 14.38 14.92 -25.44
C GLY A 23 14.79 15.26 -23.99
N LYS A 24 15.06 16.54 -23.69
CA LYS A 24 15.48 17.03 -22.37
C LYS A 24 14.32 17.39 -21.44
N ALA A 25 13.08 17.39 -21.90
CA ALA A 25 11.93 17.68 -21.03
C ALA A 25 11.75 16.53 -20.00
N GLU A 26 11.60 16.86 -18.73
CA GLU A 26 11.39 15.84 -17.68
C GLU A 26 9.99 15.93 -17.07
N THR A 27 9.34 17.08 -17.21
CA THR A 27 7.99 17.34 -16.68
C THR A 27 7.00 17.70 -17.78
N LEU A 28 5.71 17.60 -17.47
CA LEU A 28 4.63 18.06 -18.36
C LEU A 28 4.72 19.58 -18.62
N GLU A 29 5.18 20.35 -17.63
CA GLU A 29 5.41 21.78 -17.79
C GLU A 29 6.55 22.07 -18.78
N ASP A 30 7.66 21.33 -18.70
CA ASP A 30 8.78 21.45 -19.63
C ASP A 30 8.37 21.07 -21.06
N LEU A 31 7.51 20.05 -21.19
CA LEU A 31 6.93 19.64 -22.45
C LEU A 31 6.14 20.79 -23.09
N GLY A 32 5.20 21.38 -22.34
CA GLY A 32 4.41 22.53 -22.81
C GLY A 32 5.27 23.74 -23.19
N LYS A 33 6.25 24.11 -22.35
CA LYS A 33 7.21 25.20 -22.64
C LYS A 33 8.00 24.93 -23.91
N THR A 34 8.47 23.70 -24.09
CA THR A 34 9.27 23.30 -25.26
C THR A 34 8.45 23.38 -26.54
N ILE A 35 7.22 22.87 -26.53
CA ILE A 35 6.32 22.97 -27.69
C ILE A 35 6.08 24.44 -28.02
N ASN A 36 5.65 25.26 -27.04
CA ASN A 36 5.36 26.68 -27.25
C ASN A 36 6.54 27.45 -27.87
N ARG A 37 7.77 27.16 -27.43
CA ARG A 37 8.98 27.84 -27.91
C ARG A 37 9.29 27.54 -29.38
N HIS A 38 9.03 26.30 -29.82
CA HIS A 38 9.47 25.81 -31.13
C HIS A 38 8.36 25.79 -32.19
N LEU A 39 7.09 25.69 -31.79
CA LEU A 39 5.95 25.46 -32.68
C LEU A 39 5.85 26.47 -33.83
N LYS A 40 6.09 27.76 -33.55
CA LYS A 40 6.04 28.85 -34.56
C LYS A 40 7.06 28.72 -35.71
N TYR A 41 8.08 27.87 -35.55
CA TYR A 41 9.10 27.61 -36.57
C TYR A 41 8.79 26.36 -37.42
N LEU A 42 7.75 25.59 -37.04
CA LEU A 42 7.41 24.33 -37.68
C LEU A 42 6.35 24.52 -38.75
N PHE A 43 5.30 25.27 -38.44
CA PHE A 43 4.21 25.60 -39.36
C PHE A 43 3.44 26.82 -38.88
N ASN A 44 2.66 27.42 -39.79
CA ASN A 44 1.82 28.58 -39.50
C ASN A 44 0.48 28.14 -38.91
N PHE A 45 -0.02 28.89 -37.93
CA PHE A 45 -1.31 28.65 -37.28
C PHE A 45 -1.78 29.92 -36.53
N LYS A 46 -3.09 30.07 -36.36
CA LYS A 46 -3.68 31.04 -35.42
C LYS A 46 -3.79 30.43 -34.03
N ALA A 47 -4.24 29.18 -33.94
CA ALA A 47 -4.26 28.39 -32.72
C ALA A 47 -3.93 26.92 -33.03
N PHE A 48 -3.19 26.29 -32.13
CA PHE A 48 -2.90 24.86 -32.17
C PHE A 48 -3.31 24.22 -30.85
N ARG A 49 -3.98 23.08 -30.92
CA ARG A 49 -4.33 22.28 -29.76
C ARG A 49 -3.83 20.87 -29.93
N ILE A 50 -3.34 20.30 -28.83
CA ILE A 50 -2.98 18.90 -28.75
C ILE A 50 -3.48 18.34 -27.42
N MET A 51 -4.31 17.31 -27.49
CA MET A 51 -4.92 16.62 -26.36
C MET A 51 -4.39 15.18 -26.33
N LEU A 52 -3.86 14.79 -25.18
CA LEU A 52 -3.17 13.54 -24.93
C LEU A 52 -4.02 12.81 -23.88
N VAL A 53 -4.66 11.72 -24.28
CA VAL A 53 -5.51 10.90 -23.41
C VAL A 53 -4.76 9.62 -23.07
N HIS A 54 -4.59 9.34 -21.78
CA HIS A 54 -3.96 8.12 -21.29
C HIS A 54 -4.78 7.52 -20.16
N ASP A 55 -5.30 6.31 -20.36
CA ASP A 55 -6.07 5.57 -19.34
C ASP A 55 -7.21 6.36 -18.66
N GLY A 56 -7.88 7.24 -19.43
CA GLY A 56 -8.95 8.11 -18.93
C GLY A 56 -8.49 9.45 -18.36
N GLU A 57 -7.18 9.64 -18.14
CA GLU A 57 -6.61 10.93 -17.80
C GLU A 57 -6.37 11.78 -19.05
N LEU A 58 -6.79 13.03 -18.98
CA LEU A 58 -6.58 14.00 -20.05
C LEU A 58 -5.41 14.91 -19.66
N ASN A 59 -4.48 15.09 -20.59
CA ASN A 59 -3.52 16.20 -20.55
C ASN A 59 -3.50 16.86 -21.91
N GLY A 60 -3.61 18.17 -21.97
CA GLY A 60 -3.66 18.88 -23.23
C GLY A 60 -3.00 20.23 -23.18
N TYR A 61 -2.74 20.79 -24.34
CA TYR A 61 -2.15 22.10 -24.49
C TYR A 61 -2.85 22.85 -25.61
N THR A 62 -3.14 24.12 -25.36
CA THR A 62 -3.55 25.09 -26.38
C THR A 62 -2.46 26.12 -26.53
N PHE A 63 -2.08 26.41 -27.77
CA PHE A 63 -1.03 27.36 -28.13
C PHE A 63 -1.61 28.47 -29.01
N THR A 64 -1.32 29.71 -28.62
CA THR A 64 -1.69 30.93 -29.36
C THR A 64 -0.52 31.91 -29.29
N LYS A 65 0.02 32.34 -30.45
CA LYS A 65 1.14 33.30 -30.62
C LYS A 65 2.00 33.54 -29.36
N GLY A 66 2.82 32.55 -28.99
CA GLY A 66 3.82 32.64 -27.91
C GLY A 66 3.30 32.39 -26.49
N LYS A 67 1.99 32.18 -26.32
CA LYS A 67 1.35 31.77 -25.07
C LYS A 67 0.82 30.35 -25.20
N TYR A 68 0.79 29.64 -24.08
CA TYR A 68 0.12 28.34 -24.01
C TYR A 68 -0.69 28.20 -22.73
N THR A 69 -1.70 27.33 -22.79
CA THR A 69 -2.55 26.93 -21.66
C THR A 69 -2.55 25.42 -21.58
N GLN A 70 -2.31 24.88 -20.39
CA GLN A 70 -2.41 23.45 -20.13
C GLN A 70 -3.82 23.09 -19.67
N HIS A 71 -4.30 21.93 -20.11
CA HIS A 71 -5.62 21.38 -19.83
C HIS A 71 -5.44 20.01 -19.15
N SER A 72 -6.25 19.72 -18.15
CA SER A 72 -6.19 18.44 -17.43
C SER A 72 -7.56 17.85 -17.12
N LEU A 73 -8.64 18.56 -17.45
CA LEU A 73 -10.00 18.15 -17.10
C LEU A 73 -10.77 17.77 -18.35
N ALA A 74 -11.56 16.70 -18.29
CA ALA A 74 -12.37 16.23 -19.43
C ALA A 74 -13.29 17.31 -20.03
N LYS A 75 -13.74 18.28 -19.22
CA LYS A 75 -14.54 19.43 -19.66
C LYS A 75 -13.80 20.39 -20.61
N ASP A 76 -12.47 20.29 -20.66
CA ASP A 76 -11.62 21.13 -21.51
C ASP A 76 -11.60 20.62 -22.96
N LEU A 77 -12.19 19.45 -23.23
CA LEU A 77 -12.37 18.89 -24.57
C LEU A 77 -13.43 19.68 -25.35
N ALA A 78 -13.03 20.17 -26.51
CA ALA A 78 -13.93 20.84 -27.43
C ALA A 78 -14.85 19.81 -28.14
N PRO A 79 -16.04 20.24 -28.63
CA PRO A 79 -16.97 19.34 -29.32
C PRO A 79 -16.35 18.61 -30.52
N HIS A 80 -15.43 19.25 -31.24
CA HIS A 80 -14.72 18.64 -32.36
C HIS A 80 -13.69 17.59 -31.91
N GLU A 81 -13.07 17.77 -30.73
CA GLU A 81 -12.13 16.81 -30.14
C GLU A 81 -12.88 15.55 -29.69
N LEU A 82 -14.08 15.72 -29.11
CA LEU A 82 -14.98 14.60 -28.79
C LEU A 82 -15.38 13.80 -30.04
N LYS A 83 -15.70 14.50 -31.14
CA LYS A 83 -15.98 13.85 -32.44
C LYS A 83 -14.76 13.09 -32.97
N LEU A 84 -13.54 13.64 -32.83
CA LEU A 84 -12.30 12.97 -33.24
C LEU A 84 -12.05 11.70 -32.43
N LEU A 85 -12.22 11.77 -31.10
CA LEU A 85 -12.07 10.60 -30.21
C LEU A 85 -13.09 9.50 -30.54
N ALA A 86 -14.32 9.88 -30.87
CA ALA A 86 -15.40 8.93 -31.18
C ALA A 86 -15.25 8.32 -32.59
N ASN A 87 -15.03 9.15 -33.60
CA ASN A 87 -15.09 8.74 -35.01
C ASN A 87 -13.73 8.31 -35.57
N GLN A 88 -12.62 8.79 -34.98
CA GLN A 88 -11.25 8.48 -35.41
C GLN A 88 -10.92 8.90 -36.85
N ILE A 89 -11.66 9.87 -37.40
CA ILE A 89 -11.51 10.34 -38.78
C ILE A 89 -10.97 11.78 -38.77
N PRO A 90 -9.80 12.04 -39.40
CA PRO A 90 -9.33 13.40 -39.64
C PRO A 90 -10.34 14.21 -40.45
N PHE A 91 -10.43 15.51 -40.19
CA PHE A 91 -11.37 16.39 -40.87
C PHE A 91 -10.77 17.77 -41.18
N VAL A 92 -11.38 18.46 -42.13
CA VAL A 92 -11.16 19.87 -42.42
C VAL A 92 -12.53 20.52 -42.60
N GLU A 93 -12.83 21.52 -41.78
CA GLU A 93 -14.12 22.22 -41.79
C GLU A 93 -13.90 23.74 -41.83
N ASP A 94 -14.82 24.46 -42.48
CA ASP A 94 -14.81 25.92 -42.45
C ASP A 94 -15.19 26.43 -41.05
N LEU A 95 -14.45 27.42 -40.55
CA LEU A 95 -14.60 27.96 -39.21
C LEU A 95 -14.80 29.48 -39.27
N LYS A 96 -15.91 29.96 -38.71
CA LYS A 96 -16.18 31.39 -38.58
C LYS A 96 -15.69 31.90 -37.24
N THR A 97 -15.33 33.18 -37.21
CA THR A 97 -14.93 33.88 -35.97
C THR A 97 -16.00 33.79 -34.87
N ALA A 98 -17.29 33.76 -35.24
CA ALA A 98 -18.41 33.65 -34.29
C ALA A 98 -18.51 32.27 -33.60
N ASP A 99 -17.95 31.23 -34.21
CA ASP A 99 -17.97 29.85 -33.71
C ASP A 99 -16.73 29.54 -32.85
N LEU A 100 -15.86 30.53 -32.64
CA LEU A 100 -14.68 30.37 -31.79
C LEU A 100 -15.08 30.25 -30.31
N PRO A 101 -14.44 29.35 -29.56
CA PRO A 101 -14.59 29.30 -28.11
C PRO A 101 -14.20 30.63 -27.44
N GLU A 102 -14.77 30.92 -26.28
CA GLU A 102 -14.56 32.17 -25.54
C GLU A 102 -13.07 32.50 -25.31
N TYR A 103 -12.25 31.49 -24.99
CA TYR A 103 -10.80 31.66 -24.79
C TYR A 103 -10.04 32.06 -26.06
N LEU A 104 -10.62 31.87 -27.25
CA LEU A 104 -10.09 32.31 -28.56
C LEU A 104 -10.86 33.49 -29.16
N ALA A 105 -11.82 34.09 -28.44
CA ALA A 105 -12.63 35.19 -28.96
C ALA A 105 -11.81 36.44 -29.37
N HIS A 106 -10.57 36.53 -28.92
CA HIS A 106 -9.62 37.58 -29.30
C HIS A 106 -9.01 37.39 -30.72
N LEU A 107 -9.24 36.23 -31.35
CA LEU A 107 -8.75 35.95 -32.71
C LEU A 107 -9.78 36.38 -33.75
N TYR A 108 -9.29 36.95 -34.85
CA TYR A 108 -10.08 37.21 -36.06
C TYR A 108 -9.62 36.27 -37.17
N LEU A 109 -10.58 35.61 -37.83
CA LEU A 109 -10.33 34.66 -38.91
C LEU A 109 -10.76 35.23 -40.26
N ASN A 110 -9.86 35.20 -41.24
CA ASN A 110 -10.18 35.46 -42.64
C ASN A 110 -10.29 34.13 -43.42
N GLN A 111 -11.51 33.69 -43.72
CA GLN A 111 -11.79 32.36 -44.29
C GLN A 111 -11.14 31.23 -43.45
N GLY A 112 -11.48 31.22 -42.16
CA GLY A 112 -10.91 30.27 -41.20
C GLY A 112 -11.19 28.82 -41.57
N LYS A 113 -10.20 27.97 -41.30
CA LYS A 113 -10.29 26.51 -41.45
C LYS A 113 -9.87 25.85 -40.16
N LEU A 114 -10.65 24.87 -39.73
CA LEU A 114 -10.34 23.97 -38.62
C LEU A 114 -9.90 22.63 -39.18
N TRP A 115 -8.68 22.24 -38.83
CA TRP A 115 -8.14 20.94 -39.15
C TRP A 115 -8.09 20.08 -37.89
N GLY A 116 -8.43 18.80 -38.03
CA GLY A 116 -8.43 17.84 -36.92
C GLY A 116 -7.77 16.52 -37.30
N TRP A 117 -6.92 16.00 -36.42
CA TRP A 117 -6.28 14.70 -36.55
C TRP A 117 -6.42 13.89 -35.28
N PHE A 118 -6.47 12.57 -35.46
CA PHE A 118 -6.50 11.59 -34.38
C PHE A 118 -5.43 10.53 -34.62
N SER A 119 -4.66 10.22 -33.59
CA SER A 119 -3.67 9.14 -33.58
C SER A 119 -3.94 8.20 -32.41
N ASN A 120 -4.07 6.90 -32.70
CA ASN A 120 -4.33 5.85 -31.71
C ASN A 120 -3.10 4.96 -31.54
N TYR A 121 -2.61 4.86 -30.30
CA TYR A 121 -1.51 3.99 -29.90
C TYR A 121 -1.96 2.99 -28.82
N GLY A 122 -3.25 2.62 -28.81
CA GLY A 122 -3.86 1.68 -27.87
C GLY A 122 -4.36 2.38 -26.61
N LYS A 123 -3.64 2.23 -25.49
CA LYS A 123 -3.97 2.90 -24.22
C LYS A 123 -3.68 4.41 -24.22
N TYR A 124 -3.14 4.90 -25.32
CA TYR A 124 -2.72 6.28 -25.49
C TYR A 124 -3.29 6.81 -26.79
N GLN A 125 -4.01 7.93 -26.70
CA GLN A 125 -4.69 8.55 -27.82
C GLN A 125 -4.29 10.02 -27.89
N VAL A 126 -4.07 10.53 -29.11
CA VAL A 126 -3.72 11.92 -29.35
C VAL A 126 -4.73 12.54 -30.31
N CYS A 127 -5.32 13.66 -29.91
CA CYS A 127 -6.07 14.53 -30.79
C CYS A 127 -5.29 15.81 -31.01
N ALA A 128 -5.15 16.23 -32.26
CA ALA A 128 -4.54 17.51 -32.58
C ALA A 128 -5.51 18.32 -33.44
N SER A 129 -5.63 19.62 -33.17
CA SER A 129 -6.39 20.53 -34.02
C SER A 129 -5.64 21.83 -34.31
N ILE A 130 -5.79 22.33 -35.54
CA ILE A 130 -5.19 23.57 -36.01
C ILE A 130 -6.29 24.48 -36.52
N ILE A 131 -6.23 25.73 -36.10
CA ILE A 131 -6.99 26.82 -36.71
C ILE A 131 -6.03 27.61 -37.58
N SER A 132 -6.31 27.64 -38.88
CA SER A 132 -5.59 28.41 -39.89
C SER A 132 -6.54 29.35 -40.62
N ASP A 133 -6.02 30.34 -41.31
CA ASP A 133 -6.81 31.24 -42.16
C ASP A 133 -5.96 31.72 -43.35
N ASP A 134 -6.47 32.63 -44.17
CA ASP A 134 -5.74 33.14 -45.34
C ASP A 134 -4.47 33.95 -44.98
N ASP A 135 -4.36 34.48 -43.76
CA ASP A 135 -3.16 35.19 -43.29
C ASP A 135 -2.09 34.21 -42.79
N GLU A 136 -2.50 33.15 -42.09
CA GLU A 136 -1.64 32.12 -41.51
C GLU A 136 -2.02 30.74 -42.11
N VAL A 137 -1.68 30.55 -43.38
CA VAL A 137 -2.08 29.38 -44.17
C VAL A 137 -1.34 28.12 -43.71
N PHE A 138 -2.10 27.08 -43.38
CA PHE A 138 -1.62 25.72 -43.15
C PHE A 138 -1.83 24.87 -44.41
N ASN A 139 -0.78 24.22 -44.92
CA ASN A 139 -0.81 23.45 -46.17
C ASN A 139 -0.44 21.97 -45.96
N HIS A 140 -0.54 21.17 -47.03
CA HIS A 140 -0.22 19.72 -46.97
C HIS A 140 1.22 19.41 -46.58
N SER A 141 2.20 20.25 -46.94
CA SER A 141 3.60 20.02 -46.53
C SER A 141 3.82 20.27 -45.03
N ASP A 142 2.98 21.13 -44.43
CA ASP A 142 2.99 21.35 -42.97
C ASP A 142 2.35 20.17 -42.21
N ALA A 143 1.44 19.42 -42.85
CA ALA A 143 0.81 18.24 -42.26
C ALA A 143 1.83 17.11 -41.98
N GLU A 144 2.84 16.92 -42.84
CA GLU A 144 3.92 15.95 -42.58
C GLU A 144 4.69 16.29 -41.30
N ILE A 145 5.05 17.58 -41.13
CA ILE A 145 5.76 18.07 -39.95
C ILE A 145 4.88 17.98 -38.70
N LEU A 146 3.58 18.25 -38.84
CA LEU A 146 2.62 18.06 -37.76
C LEU A 146 2.57 16.61 -37.29
N HIS A 147 2.51 15.64 -38.20
CA HIS A 147 2.52 14.22 -37.81
C HIS A 147 3.79 13.86 -37.03
N LEU A 148 4.96 14.31 -37.49
CA LEU A 148 6.21 14.12 -36.76
C LEU A 148 6.18 14.77 -35.36
N LEU A 149 5.56 15.95 -35.23
CA LEU A 149 5.37 16.61 -33.95
C LEU A 149 4.45 15.79 -33.03
N ILE A 150 3.30 15.32 -33.54
CA ILE A 150 2.34 14.53 -32.79
C ILE A 150 3.01 13.26 -32.25
N ASP A 151 3.74 12.53 -33.11
CA ASP A 151 4.47 11.32 -32.72
C ASP A 151 5.52 11.62 -31.65
N SER A 152 6.32 12.67 -31.85
CA SER A 152 7.42 13.03 -30.94
C SER A 152 6.90 13.49 -29.59
N VAL A 153 5.91 14.38 -29.57
CA VAL A 153 5.26 14.88 -28.36
C VAL A 153 4.57 13.73 -27.63
N GLY A 154 3.85 12.87 -28.36
CA GLY A 154 3.13 11.76 -27.75
C GLY A 154 4.06 10.73 -27.12
N SER A 155 5.15 10.39 -27.82
CA SER A 155 6.21 9.52 -27.28
C SER A 155 6.85 10.14 -26.03
N LYS A 156 7.17 11.44 -26.05
CA LYS A 156 7.79 12.12 -24.92
C LYS A 156 6.85 12.22 -23.71
N TYR A 157 5.58 12.54 -23.95
CA TYR A 157 4.54 12.55 -22.91
C TYR A 157 4.45 11.19 -22.24
N ARG A 158 4.39 10.10 -23.03
CA ARG A 158 4.35 8.73 -22.51
C ARG A 158 5.58 8.43 -21.65
N GLN A 159 6.76 8.83 -22.09
CA GLN A 159 7.99 8.64 -21.33
C GLN A 159 7.91 9.35 -19.96
N ILE A 160 7.50 10.63 -19.94
CA ILE A 160 7.37 11.42 -18.71
C ILE A 160 6.34 10.78 -17.76
N TYR A 161 5.17 10.42 -18.28
CA TYR A 161 4.11 9.78 -17.50
C TYR A 161 4.56 8.47 -16.86
N LEU A 162 5.18 7.57 -17.64
CA LEU A 162 5.69 6.29 -17.12
C LEU A 162 6.78 6.49 -16.08
N SER A 163 7.65 7.49 -16.27
CA SER A 163 8.69 7.84 -15.30
C SER A 163 8.09 8.31 -13.97
N GLN A 164 7.06 9.17 -14.01
CA GLN A 164 6.35 9.63 -12.81
C GLN A 164 5.68 8.47 -12.09
N LYS A 165 4.98 7.59 -12.82
CA LYS A 165 4.32 6.42 -12.24
C LYS A 165 5.32 5.46 -11.57
N LEU A 166 6.50 5.30 -12.14
CA LEU A 166 7.56 4.47 -11.56
C LEU A 166 8.05 5.05 -10.23
N ILE A 167 8.24 6.37 -10.15
CA ILE A 167 8.65 7.07 -8.92
C ILE A 167 7.57 6.92 -7.84
N GLU A 168 6.29 7.14 -8.19
CA GLU A 168 5.17 6.95 -7.27
C GLU A 168 5.14 5.53 -6.69
N ASN A 169 5.21 4.52 -7.56
CA ASN A 169 5.19 3.13 -7.14
C ASN A 169 6.39 2.78 -6.26
N ASN A 170 7.57 3.32 -6.55
CA ASN A 170 8.76 3.09 -5.72
C ASN A 170 8.59 3.68 -4.31
N ASN A 171 8.08 4.91 -4.22
CA ASN A 171 7.80 5.55 -2.93
C ASN A 171 6.74 4.78 -2.11
N ASP A 172 5.70 4.28 -2.78
CA ASP A 172 4.68 3.45 -2.14
C ASP A 172 5.25 2.12 -1.62
N LEU A 173 6.13 1.48 -2.40
CA LEU A 173 6.82 0.26 -1.99
C LEU A 173 7.73 0.51 -0.78
N GLU A 174 8.52 1.58 -0.79
CA GLU A 174 9.38 1.96 0.34
C GLU A 174 8.55 2.18 1.62
N ARG A 175 7.39 2.83 1.50
CA ARG A 175 6.46 3.02 2.62
C ARG A 175 5.94 1.70 3.18
N LEU A 176 5.51 0.78 2.30
CA LEU A 176 5.00 -0.54 2.71
C LEU A 176 6.09 -1.40 3.36
N VAL A 177 7.32 -1.33 2.86
CA VAL A 177 8.46 -2.03 3.47
C VAL A 177 8.71 -1.51 4.89
N ALA A 178 8.73 -0.19 5.08
CA ALA A 178 8.91 0.41 6.41
C ALA A 178 7.77 0.01 7.39
N GLU A 179 6.53 -0.09 6.90
CA GLU A 179 5.40 -0.55 7.71
C GLU A 179 5.55 -2.02 8.13
N ILE A 180 5.96 -2.89 7.21
CA ILE A 180 6.24 -4.31 7.49
C ILE A 180 7.35 -4.45 8.53
N GLU A 181 8.44 -3.68 8.42
CA GLU A 181 9.53 -3.70 9.40
C GLU A 181 9.05 -3.30 10.80
N LEU A 182 8.19 -2.29 10.89
CA LEU A 182 7.61 -1.86 12.17
C LEU A 182 6.71 -2.94 12.77
N LYS A 183 5.87 -3.57 11.94
CA LYS A 183 5.00 -4.68 12.36
C LYS A 183 5.78 -5.91 12.80
N ASN A 184 6.86 -6.25 12.11
CA ASN A 184 7.74 -7.35 12.51
C ASN A 184 8.37 -7.10 13.88
N LYS A 185 8.86 -5.88 14.14
CA LYS A 185 9.38 -5.51 15.47
C LYS A 185 8.31 -5.63 16.56
N GLU A 186 7.07 -5.23 16.27
CA GLU A 186 5.94 -5.37 17.19
C GLU A 186 5.67 -6.86 17.50
N ILE A 187 5.63 -7.71 16.47
CA ILE A 187 5.45 -9.17 16.61
C ILE A 187 6.59 -9.80 17.41
N GLU A 188 7.83 -9.44 17.13
CA GLU A 188 9.01 -9.91 17.87
C GLU A 188 8.92 -9.54 19.36
N GLY A 189 8.49 -8.31 19.66
CA GLY A 189 8.24 -7.86 21.03
C GLY A 189 7.14 -8.67 21.72
N ILE A 190 6.02 -8.91 21.04
CA ILE A 190 4.91 -9.73 21.55
C ILE A 190 5.37 -11.17 21.81
N ASN A 191 6.07 -11.79 20.86
CA ASN A 191 6.57 -13.15 20.97
C ASN A 191 7.55 -13.29 22.15
N SER A 192 8.47 -12.35 22.31
CA SER A 192 9.40 -12.36 23.45
C SER A 192 8.65 -12.25 24.78
N ASN A 193 7.66 -11.37 24.87
CA ASN A 193 6.85 -11.24 26.09
C ASN A 193 6.01 -12.50 26.37
N GLN A 194 5.41 -13.11 25.35
CA GLN A 194 4.68 -14.36 25.48
C GLN A 194 5.57 -15.49 25.95
N GLN A 195 6.78 -15.61 25.40
CA GLN A 195 7.74 -16.62 25.82
C GLN A 195 8.10 -16.48 27.31
N ASN A 196 8.41 -15.25 27.75
CA ASN A 196 8.69 -14.96 29.16
C ASN A 196 7.51 -15.32 30.07
N LEU A 197 6.28 -15.00 29.64
CA LEU A 197 5.08 -15.32 30.39
C LEU A 197 4.84 -16.84 30.48
N ILE A 198 5.03 -17.56 29.37
CA ILE A 198 4.93 -19.02 29.34
C ILE A 198 5.93 -19.65 30.29
N GLU A 199 7.18 -19.19 30.30
CA GLU A 199 8.22 -19.70 31.21
C GLU A 199 7.85 -19.45 32.68
N LEU A 200 7.39 -18.24 33.00
CA LEU A 200 6.94 -17.91 34.36
C LEU A 200 5.79 -18.81 34.81
N ARG A 201 4.76 -18.96 33.97
CA ARG A 201 3.59 -19.80 34.27
C ARG A 201 3.95 -21.28 34.36
N THR A 202 4.83 -21.76 33.49
CA THR A 202 5.32 -23.14 33.51
C THR A 202 6.06 -23.42 34.81
N ARG A 203 6.92 -22.48 35.26
CA ARG A 203 7.62 -22.59 36.55
C ARG A 203 6.66 -22.61 37.73
N GLU A 204 5.65 -21.73 37.74
CA GLU A 204 4.59 -21.74 38.77
C GLU A 204 3.81 -23.05 38.80
N LEU A 205 3.42 -23.57 37.63
CA LEU A 205 2.70 -24.84 37.52
C LEU A 205 3.53 -26.02 38.00
N HIS A 206 4.82 -26.08 37.65
CA HIS A 206 5.72 -27.12 38.16
C HIS A 206 5.83 -27.08 39.68
N SER A 207 5.94 -25.89 40.28
CA SER A 207 5.98 -25.74 41.74
C SER A 207 4.67 -26.25 42.37
N LYS A 208 3.51 -25.86 41.84
CA LYS A 208 2.20 -26.30 42.34
C LYS A 208 2.00 -27.81 42.18
N ASN A 209 2.37 -28.38 41.04
CA ASN A 209 2.27 -29.83 40.80
C ASN A 209 3.14 -30.62 41.76
N LYS A 210 4.36 -30.15 42.05
CA LYS A 210 5.23 -30.79 43.05
C LYS A 210 4.57 -30.82 44.43
N LYS A 211 3.99 -29.70 44.87
CA LYS A 211 3.26 -29.64 46.15
C LYS A 211 2.04 -30.55 46.19
N LEU A 212 1.25 -30.60 45.12
CA LEU A 212 0.09 -31.50 45.03
C LEU A 212 0.50 -32.96 45.10
N PHE A 213 1.61 -33.33 44.44
CA PHE A 213 2.16 -34.67 44.51
C PHE A 213 2.57 -35.05 45.95
N GLU A 214 3.29 -34.16 46.63
CA GLU A 214 3.70 -34.34 48.04
C GLU A 214 2.47 -34.52 48.95
N LEU A 215 1.45 -33.67 48.80
CA LEU A 215 0.19 -33.76 49.56
C LEU A 215 -0.59 -35.05 49.26
N SER A 216 -0.61 -35.50 48.00
CA SER A 216 -1.28 -36.74 47.61
C SER A 216 -0.60 -37.95 48.22
N HIS A 217 0.74 -37.97 48.24
CA HIS A 217 1.50 -39.05 48.86
C HIS A 217 1.22 -39.11 50.37
N LEU A 218 1.26 -37.95 51.03
CA LEU A 218 1.00 -37.84 52.45
C LEU A 218 -0.43 -38.27 52.83
N ASN A 219 -1.42 -37.87 52.04
CA ASN A 219 -2.81 -38.29 52.26
C ASN A 219 -3.02 -39.79 52.03
N ALA A 220 -2.50 -40.34 50.93
CA ALA A 220 -2.81 -41.71 50.52
C ALA A 220 -2.01 -42.77 51.31
N HIS A 221 -0.76 -42.48 51.67
CA HIS A 221 0.11 -43.44 52.34
C HIS A 221 0.25 -43.11 53.83
N ASP A 222 0.68 -41.89 54.16
CA ASP A 222 1.08 -41.58 55.54
C ASP A 222 -0.12 -41.40 56.48
N LEU A 223 -1.23 -40.85 56.00
CA LEU A 223 -2.44 -40.64 56.81
C LEU A 223 -3.45 -41.79 56.69
N ARG A 224 -3.75 -42.22 55.46
CA ARG A 224 -4.83 -43.20 55.23
C ARG A 224 -4.48 -44.60 55.71
N GLU A 225 -3.22 -45.01 55.66
CA GLU A 225 -2.79 -46.34 56.13
C GLU A 225 -2.99 -46.52 57.64
N PRO A 226 -2.45 -45.68 58.54
CA PRO A 226 -2.69 -45.80 59.98
C PRO A 226 -4.16 -45.59 60.34
N LEU A 227 -4.88 -44.69 59.66
CA LEU A 227 -6.31 -44.50 59.89
C LEU A 227 -7.14 -45.73 59.51
N SER A 228 -6.85 -46.35 58.36
CA SER A 228 -7.54 -47.57 57.93
C SER A 228 -7.25 -48.74 58.87
N ARG A 229 -6.01 -48.82 59.41
CA ARG A 229 -5.66 -49.78 60.46
C ARG A 229 -6.48 -49.57 61.73
N VAL A 230 -6.58 -48.33 62.21
CA VAL A 230 -7.40 -48.00 63.39
C VAL A 230 -8.86 -48.38 63.16
N LEU A 231 -9.45 -48.00 62.03
CA LEU A 231 -10.85 -48.32 61.70
C LEU A 231 -11.09 -49.82 61.56
N GLY A 232 -10.21 -50.54 60.85
CA GLY A 232 -10.34 -51.99 60.69
C GLY A 232 -10.19 -52.75 62.01
N LEU A 233 -9.25 -52.34 62.87
CA LEU A 233 -9.08 -52.90 64.20
C LEU A 233 -10.29 -52.63 65.10
N LEU A 234 -10.92 -51.44 64.98
CA LEU A 234 -12.15 -51.11 65.70
C LEU A 234 -13.34 -51.95 65.22
N GLU A 235 -13.49 -52.17 63.90
CA GLU A 235 -14.59 -52.97 63.34
C GLU A 235 -14.58 -54.42 63.84
N ILE A 236 -13.41 -55.04 64.00
CA ILE A 236 -13.32 -56.44 64.48
C ILE A 236 -13.52 -56.58 65.98
N THR A 237 -13.51 -55.48 66.75
CA THR A 237 -13.70 -55.57 68.22
C THR A 237 -15.09 -56.07 68.61
N SER A 238 -16.11 -55.91 67.75
CA SER A 238 -17.46 -56.41 68.03
C SER A 238 -17.56 -57.93 68.08
N ASP A 239 -16.61 -58.64 67.46
CA ASP A 239 -16.62 -60.10 67.30
C ASP A 239 -15.59 -60.82 68.19
N LEU A 240 -14.87 -60.08 69.04
CA LEU A 240 -13.78 -60.60 69.88
C LEU A 240 -14.12 -60.53 71.38
N PRO A 241 -13.62 -61.47 72.20
CA PRO A 241 -13.77 -61.41 73.65
C PRO A 241 -12.91 -60.30 74.27
N ASP A 242 -13.38 -59.70 75.38
CA ASP A 242 -12.74 -58.55 76.07
C ASP A 242 -11.25 -58.74 76.40
N THR A 243 -10.83 -59.97 76.68
CA THR A 243 -9.42 -60.31 76.95
C THR A 243 -8.54 -60.10 75.72
N ASP A 244 -8.98 -60.55 74.54
CA ASP A 244 -8.24 -60.42 73.29
C ASP A 244 -8.21 -58.97 72.80
N ILE A 245 -9.30 -58.23 73.06
CA ILE A 245 -9.38 -56.79 72.78
C ILE A 245 -8.32 -56.03 73.59
N ARG A 246 -8.19 -56.33 74.90
CA ARG A 246 -7.23 -55.65 75.78
C ARG A 246 -5.78 -56.03 75.50
N GLU A 247 -5.51 -57.29 75.23
CA GLU A 247 -4.13 -57.79 75.11
C GLU A 247 -3.55 -57.64 73.69
N ALA A 248 -4.36 -57.70 72.63
CA ALA A 248 -3.88 -57.68 71.25
C ALA A 248 -4.34 -56.45 70.44
N ILE A 249 -5.62 -56.06 70.55
CA ILE A 249 -6.20 -55.02 69.68
C ILE A 249 -5.90 -53.60 70.18
N LEU A 250 -6.11 -53.31 71.46
CA LEU A 250 -5.87 -52.00 72.07
C LEU A 250 -4.43 -51.50 71.87
N PRO A 251 -3.38 -52.33 72.05
CA PRO A 251 -2.01 -51.93 71.77
C PRO A 251 -1.77 -51.52 70.31
N GLN A 252 -2.35 -52.26 69.35
CA GLN A 252 -2.18 -51.96 67.91
C GLN A 252 -2.97 -50.73 67.44
N ILE A 253 -4.15 -50.48 68.02
CA ILE A 253 -4.90 -49.23 67.81
C ILE A 253 -4.09 -48.05 68.35
N LYS A 254 -3.53 -48.18 69.56
CA LYS A 254 -2.70 -47.15 70.16
C LYS A 254 -1.48 -46.82 69.30
N GLU A 255 -0.76 -47.85 68.84
CA GLU A 255 0.40 -47.66 67.96
C GLU A 255 0.01 -46.97 66.64
N SER A 256 -1.09 -47.40 66.01
CA SER A 256 -1.56 -46.81 64.75
C SER A 256 -2.04 -45.36 64.94
N ALA A 257 -2.65 -45.04 66.09
CA ALA A 257 -3.06 -43.68 66.43
C ALA A 257 -1.86 -42.76 66.75
N GLU A 258 -0.83 -43.26 67.42
CA GLU A 258 0.43 -42.53 67.67
C GLU A 258 1.18 -42.27 66.35
N GLN A 259 1.23 -43.24 65.45
CA GLN A 259 1.79 -43.07 64.10
C GLN A 259 1.03 -41.98 63.32
N LEU A 260 -0.30 -41.96 63.40
CA LEU A 260 -1.13 -40.93 62.76
C LEU A 260 -0.85 -39.54 63.34
N ASP A 261 -0.76 -39.41 64.67
CA ASP A 261 -0.45 -38.15 65.36
C ASP A 261 0.93 -37.60 64.95
N GLU A 262 1.94 -38.47 64.81
CA GLU A 262 3.28 -38.08 64.34
C GLU A 262 3.29 -37.61 62.88
N VAL A 263 2.45 -38.20 62.01
CA VAL A 263 2.29 -37.70 60.64
C VAL A 263 1.62 -36.32 60.64
N ILE A 264 0.55 -36.12 61.42
CA ILE A 264 -0.14 -34.83 61.53
C ILE A 264 0.79 -33.73 62.05
N LYS A 265 1.56 -33.99 63.12
CA LYS A 265 2.55 -33.03 63.62
C LYS A 265 3.60 -32.64 62.58
N ARG A 266 4.00 -33.59 61.72
CA ARG A 266 4.93 -33.32 60.61
C ARG A 266 4.32 -32.36 59.59
N VAL A 267 3.07 -32.59 59.18
CA VAL A 267 2.33 -31.72 58.24
C VAL A 267 2.19 -30.31 58.77
N VAL A 268 1.81 -30.17 60.04
CA VAL A 268 1.61 -28.87 60.69
C VAL A 268 2.93 -28.08 60.72
N ARG A 269 4.03 -28.71 61.16
CA ARG A 269 5.36 -28.07 61.18
C ARG A 269 5.83 -27.65 59.78
N GLN A 270 5.57 -28.48 58.76
CA GLN A 270 5.96 -28.19 57.38
C GLN A 270 5.13 -27.02 56.82
N SER A 271 3.84 -26.94 57.16
CA SER A 271 2.95 -25.83 56.77
C SER A 271 3.33 -24.51 57.45
N GLU A 272 3.67 -24.54 58.74
CA GLU A 272 4.14 -23.37 59.50
C GLU A 272 5.46 -22.81 58.94
N ALA A 273 6.41 -23.69 58.57
CA ALA A 273 7.66 -23.29 57.94
C ALA A 273 7.44 -22.62 56.56
N GLU A 274 6.50 -23.13 55.76
CA GLU A 274 6.16 -22.52 54.47
C GLU A 274 5.49 -21.14 54.63
N ILE A 275 4.62 -20.96 55.61
CA ILE A 275 3.95 -19.67 55.88
C ILE A 275 4.99 -18.61 56.26
N ASN A 276 5.94 -18.95 57.15
CA ASN A 276 6.98 -18.02 57.57
C ASN A 276 7.91 -17.64 56.40
N SER A 277 8.29 -18.59 55.53
CA SER A 277 9.11 -18.31 54.34
C SER A 277 8.43 -17.40 53.30
N ASN A 278 7.10 -17.44 53.18
CA ASN A 278 6.34 -16.59 52.24
C ASN A 278 6.11 -15.17 52.77
N ILE A 279 6.20 -14.97 54.09
CA ILE A 279 6.08 -13.66 54.72
C ILE A 279 7.40 -12.89 54.56
N ASP A 280 8.55 -13.54 54.72
CA ASP A 280 9.88 -12.92 54.53
C ASP A 280 10.19 -12.54 53.07
N LEU A 281 9.52 -13.14 52.08
CA LEU A 281 9.66 -12.78 50.65
C LEU A 281 8.77 -11.60 50.22
N LYS A 282 7.88 -11.12 51.09
CA LYS A 282 6.94 -10.01 50.83
C LYS A 282 7.23 -8.73 51.63
N ALA A 283 8.22 -8.75 52.53
CA ALA A 283 8.74 -7.59 53.27
C ALA A 283 9.96 -7.00 52.57
#